data_AF-A0A961B182-F1
#
_entry.id   AF-A0A961B182-F1
#
_cell.length_a   1.000
_cell.length_b   1.000
_cell.length_c   1.000
_cell.angle_alpha   90.00
_cell.angle_beta   90.00
_cell.angle_gamma   90.00
#
_symmetry.space_group_name_H-M   'P 1'
#
loop_
_entity.id
_entity.type
_entity.pdbx_description
1 polymer ?
#
loop_
_entity_poly.entity_id
_entity_poly.type
_entity_poly.pdbx_seq_one_letter_code
_entity_poly.pdbx_strand_id
1 'polypeptide(L)'
;KNTSSRIISKGIAAGHSENVYRGLVSSHRKATNARNFTQCDSLLIGDKCGAHTVPYIEARNSSSQFEHEATTSKISDDQMFYCQQRGLNEEEAVALIVNGFVRDVLQHLPMEFMVETQKLIAISLEGSVG
;
A
#
# COMPACT_ATOMS: atom_id res chain seq x y z
N LYS A 1 8.11 -20.72 -18.59
CA LYS A 1 7.50 -20.09 -19.79
C LYS A 1 6.10 -19.62 -19.42
N ASN A 2 5.62 -18.50 -19.98
CA ASN A 2 4.27 -17.94 -19.76
C ASN A 2 3.90 -17.76 -18.27
N THR A 3 4.86 -17.39 -17.43
CA THR A 3 4.62 -17.14 -16.00
C THR A 3 4.12 -15.72 -15.81
N SER A 4 3.11 -15.53 -14.97
CA SER A 4 2.62 -14.21 -14.57
C SER A 4 2.78 -14.01 -13.07
N SER A 5 3.07 -12.78 -12.65
CA SER A 5 2.99 -12.36 -11.26
C SER A 5 2.38 -10.97 -11.13
N ARG A 6 1.69 -10.73 -10.02
CA ARG A 6 1.12 -9.43 -9.67
C ARG A 6 1.50 -9.13 -8.22
N ILE A 7 2.10 -7.98 -7.98
CA ILE A 7 2.52 -7.52 -6.66
C ILE A 7 1.79 -6.22 -6.38
N ILE A 8 0.98 -6.19 -5.33
CA ILE A 8 0.35 -4.97 -4.81
C ILE A 8 0.82 -4.81 -3.38
N SER A 9 1.47 -3.70 -3.08
CA SER A 9 1.90 -3.33 -1.73
C SER A 9 1.32 -1.97 -1.38
N LYS A 10 0.66 -1.90 -0.21
CA LYS A 10 0.11 -0.68 0.37
C LYS A 10 0.81 -0.46 1.71
N GLY A 11 1.82 0.39 1.73
CA GLY A 11 2.57 0.75 2.95
C GLY A 11 1.92 1.92 3.67
N ILE A 12 1.92 1.90 5.00
CA ILE A 12 1.45 3.03 5.82
C ILE A 12 2.56 3.35 6.81
N ALA A 13 2.91 4.63 6.92
CA ALA A 13 3.84 5.14 7.93
C ALA A 13 3.14 6.25 8.72
N ALA A 14 3.31 6.23 10.04
CA ALA A 14 2.62 7.13 10.96
C ALA A 14 3.55 7.60 12.09
N GLY A 15 3.30 8.80 12.61
CA GLY A 15 4.07 9.35 13.73
C GLY A 15 5.54 9.53 13.37
N HIS A 16 6.43 8.74 13.98
CA HIS A 16 7.88 8.76 13.76
C HIS A 16 8.41 7.47 13.10
N SER A 17 7.51 6.67 12.50
CA SER A 17 7.87 5.37 11.92
C SER A 17 8.45 5.49 10.51
N GLU A 18 9.28 4.50 10.17
CA GLU A 18 9.88 4.32 8.86
C GLU A 18 9.37 3.01 8.25
N ASN A 19 8.64 3.10 7.14
CA ASN A 19 8.16 1.93 6.40
C ASN A 19 9.00 1.72 5.14
N VAL A 20 9.43 0.49 4.87
CA VAL A 20 10.27 0.18 3.71
C VAL A 20 9.67 -0.99 2.93
N TYR A 21 9.24 -0.72 1.70
CA TYR A 21 9.02 -1.77 0.70
C TYR A 21 10.36 -2.17 0.08
N ARG A 22 10.62 -3.48 0.04
CA ARG A 22 11.74 -4.06 -0.70
C ARG A 22 11.25 -5.28 -1.47
N GLY A 23 11.44 -5.27 -2.79
CA GLY A 23 10.96 -6.33 -3.66
C GLY A 23 11.93 -6.64 -4.80
N LEU A 24 11.93 -7.90 -5.25
CA LEU A 24 12.68 -8.36 -6.43
C LEU A 24 11.75 -9.10 -7.37
N VAL A 25 11.73 -8.68 -8.63
CA VAL A 25 11.13 -9.41 -9.74
C VAL A 25 12.25 -9.87 -10.67
N SER A 26 12.38 -11.18 -10.88
CA SER A 26 13.44 -11.75 -11.73
C SER A 26 12.87 -12.73 -12.75
N SER A 27 13.25 -12.58 -14.03
CA SER A 27 13.08 -13.62 -15.05
C SER A 27 14.41 -14.26 -15.42
N HIS A 28 14.45 -15.59 -15.36
CA HIS A 28 15.59 -16.36 -15.86
C HIS A 28 15.52 -16.54 -17.38
N ARG A 29 16.65 -16.92 -18.00
CA ARG A 29 16.79 -17.08 -19.46
C ARG A 29 15.71 -17.96 -20.11
N LYS A 30 15.19 -18.98 -19.42
CA LYS A 30 14.15 -19.90 -19.94
C LYS A 30 12.71 -19.39 -19.75
N ALA A 31 12.52 -18.24 -19.10
CA ALA A 31 11.20 -17.66 -18.80
C ALA A 31 10.67 -16.85 -19.99
N THR A 32 10.46 -17.51 -21.13
CA THR A 32 9.83 -16.89 -22.31
C THR A 32 8.44 -16.38 -21.96
N ASN A 33 8.11 -15.17 -22.40
CA ASN A 33 6.82 -14.49 -22.24
C ASN A 33 6.38 -14.38 -20.77
N ALA A 34 7.33 -14.04 -19.89
CA ALA A 34 7.02 -13.75 -18.48
C ALA A 34 6.37 -12.36 -18.36
N ARG A 35 5.38 -12.22 -17.48
CA ARG A 35 4.69 -10.95 -17.21
C ARG A 35 4.71 -10.61 -15.73
N ASN A 36 4.96 -9.36 -15.41
CA ASN A 36 4.83 -8.84 -14.05
C ASN A 36 4.17 -7.46 -14.07
N PHE A 37 3.28 -7.25 -13.11
CA PHE A 37 2.80 -5.93 -12.72
C PHE A 37 3.08 -5.74 -11.23
N THR A 38 3.79 -4.67 -10.88
CA THR A 38 4.10 -4.30 -9.50
C THR A 38 3.57 -2.91 -9.21
N GLN A 39 2.79 -2.77 -8.15
CA GLN A 39 2.26 -1.51 -7.66
C GLN A 39 2.62 -1.33 -6.18
N CYS A 40 3.33 -0.26 -5.87
CA CYS A 40 3.83 0.07 -4.55
C CYS A 40 3.29 1.44 -4.10
N ASP A 41 2.19 1.44 -3.37
CA ASP A 41 1.62 2.69 -2.85
C ASP A 41 2.02 2.86 -1.38
N SER A 42 2.30 4.10 -0.98
CA SER A 42 2.64 4.47 0.40
C SER A 42 1.75 5.60 0.88
N LEU A 43 1.27 5.50 2.12
CA LEU A 43 0.50 6.54 2.81
C LEU A 43 1.27 7.04 4.02
N LEU A 44 1.52 8.36 4.06
CA LEU A 44 2.14 9.06 5.17
C LEU A 44 1.07 9.71 6.05
N ILE A 45 1.14 9.46 7.35
CA ILE A 45 0.29 10.05 8.38
C ILE A 45 1.17 10.87 9.33
N GLY A 46 1.06 12.19 9.21
CA GLY A 46 1.95 13.14 9.90
C GLY A 46 3.13 13.61 9.04
N ASP A 47 4.03 14.38 9.64
CA ASP A 47 5.17 15.04 8.99
C ASP A 47 6.54 14.51 9.44
N LYS A 48 6.57 13.59 10.42
CA LYS A 48 7.79 13.01 11.00
C LYS A 48 8.01 11.53 10.67
N CYS A 49 7.18 10.96 9.80
CA CYS A 49 7.30 9.58 9.34
C CYS A 49 7.89 9.52 7.92
N GLY A 50 8.39 8.34 7.54
CA GLY A 50 8.96 8.09 6.23
C GLY A 50 8.47 6.79 5.61
N ALA A 51 8.38 6.79 4.28
CA ALA A 51 8.01 5.63 3.49
C ALA A 51 8.97 5.50 2.30
N HIS A 52 9.62 4.35 2.20
CA HIS A 52 10.68 4.08 1.22
C HIS A 52 10.31 2.90 0.33
N THR A 53 10.55 3.04 -0.97
CA THR A 53 10.29 1.99 -1.96
C THR A 53 11.58 1.65 -2.67
N VAL A 54 12.07 0.42 -2.48
CA VAL A 54 13.35 -0.05 -3.03
C VAL A 54 13.11 -1.30 -3.92
N PRO A 55 12.73 -1.10 -5.20
CA PRO A 55 12.44 -2.19 -6.11
C PRO A 55 13.69 -2.68 -6.87
N TYR A 56 13.73 -3.97 -7.15
CA TYR A 56 14.72 -4.61 -8.00
C TYR A 56 14.03 -5.36 -9.14
N ILE A 57 14.51 -5.16 -10.36
CA ILE A 57 14.01 -5.85 -11.55
C ILE A 57 15.20 -6.45 -12.31
N GLU A 58 15.18 -7.77 -12.47
CA GLU A 58 16.16 -8.51 -13.26
C GLU A 58 15.48 -9.21 -14.45
N ALA A 59 15.59 -8.65 -15.66
CA ALA A 59 15.04 -9.26 -16.85
C ALA A 59 16.13 -9.98 -17.67
N ARG A 60 16.27 -11.31 -17.50
CA ARG A 60 17.25 -12.11 -18.27
C ARG A 60 16.63 -12.81 -19.49
N ASN A 61 15.46 -12.37 -19.93
CA ASN A 61 14.78 -12.86 -21.12
C ASN A 61 14.08 -11.68 -21.84
N SER A 62 14.37 -11.50 -23.13
CA SER A 62 13.90 -10.37 -23.95
C SER A 62 12.39 -10.35 -24.23
N SER A 63 11.71 -11.48 -24.03
CA SER A 63 10.25 -11.57 -24.18
C SER A 63 9.49 -11.26 -22.88
N SER A 64 10.19 -10.86 -21.81
CA SER A 64 9.54 -10.49 -20.54
C SER A 64 8.91 -9.10 -20.64
N GLN A 65 7.74 -8.91 -20.02
CA GLN A 65 7.06 -7.63 -19.89
C GLN A 65 6.85 -7.32 -18.41
N PHE A 66 7.56 -6.32 -17.89
CA PHE A 66 7.53 -5.94 -16.48
C PHE A 66 7.12 -4.47 -16.34
N GLU A 67 6.11 -4.22 -15.54
CA GLU A 67 5.59 -2.88 -15.22
C GLU A 67 5.73 -2.64 -13.72
N HIS A 68 6.23 -1.46 -13.34
CA HIS A 68 6.36 -1.05 -11.95
C HIS A 68 5.83 0.37 -11.78
N GLU A 69 4.89 0.53 -10.86
CA GLU A 69 4.32 1.81 -10.45
C GLU A 69 4.52 1.99 -8.94
N ALA A 70 4.86 3.22 -8.54
CA ALA A 70 4.98 3.58 -7.14
C ALA A 70 4.41 4.96 -6.88
N THR A 71 3.52 5.06 -5.88
CA THR A 71 2.82 6.30 -5.53
C THR A 71 2.99 6.59 -4.05
N THR A 72 3.30 7.84 -3.70
CA THR A 72 3.30 8.29 -2.30
C THR A 72 2.21 9.32 -2.11
N SER A 73 1.37 9.09 -1.10
CA SER A 73 0.27 9.97 -0.70
C SER A 73 0.43 10.36 0.75
N LYS A 74 -0.05 11.55 1.12
CA LYS A 74 -0.17 12.00 2.50
C LYS A 74 -1.66 12.24 2.78
N ILE A 75 -2.10 11.97 4.01
CA ILE A 75 -3.43 12.42 4.44
C ILE A 75 -3.44 13.96 4.41
N SER A 76 -4.32 14.53 3.59
CA SER A 76 -4.42 15.98 3.42
C SER A 76 -5.24 16.60 4.56
N ASP A 77 -4.81 17.76 5.06
CA ASP A 77 -5.56 18.54 6.03
C ASP A 77 -6.96 18.90 5.51
N ASP A 78 -7.11 19.13 4.21
CA ASP A 78 -8.42 19.39 3.58
C ASP A 78 -9.33 18.16 3.61
N GLN A 79 -8.77 16.96 3.44
CA GLN A 79 -9.54 15.71 3.55
C GLN A 79 -9.99 15.46 4.98
N MET A 80 -9.11 15.74 5.95
CA MET A 80 -9.43 15.64 7.37
C MET A 80 -10.50 16.65 7.76
N PHE A 81 -10.33 17.92 7.36
CA PHE A 81 -11.30 18.97 7.60
C PHE A 81 -12.66 18.65 7.00
N TYR A 82 -12.69 18.13 5.77
CA TYR A 82 -13.93 17.71 5.12
C TYR A 82 -14.64 16.60 5.91
N CYS A 83 -13.90 15.58 6.37
CA CYS A 83 -14.46 14.49 7.18
C CYS A 83 -15.01 15.00 8.52
N GLN A 84 -14.25 15.87 9.19
CA GLN A 84 -14.63 16.46 10.47
C GLN A 84 -15.87 17.36 10.36
N GLN A 85 -16.00 18.14 9.29
CA GLN A 85 -17.22 18.91 9.02
C GLN A 85 -18.46 18.03 8.83
N ARG A 86 -18.29 16.75 8.48
CA ARG A 86 -19.39 15.78 8.39
C ARG A 86 -19.67 15.05 9.71
N GLY A 87 -19.05 15.49 10.81
CA GLY A 87 -19.30 14.98 12.15
C GLY A 87 -18.45 13.77 12.53
N LEU A 88 -17.48 13.38 11.69
CA LEU A 88 -16.49 12.37 12.06
C LEU A 88 -15.46 12.99 13.00
N ASN A 89 -15.08 12.27 14.05
CA ASN A 89 -13.90 12.68 14.81
C ASN A 89 -12.62 12.39 14.00
N GLU A 90 -11.47 12.85 14.51
CA GLU A 90 -10.19 12.71 13.82
C GLU A 90 -9.82 11.24 13.54
N GLU A 91 -10.00 10.37 14.53
CA GLU A 91 -9.67 8.94 14.42
C GLU A 91 -10.57 8.24 13.40
N GLU A 92 -11.87 8.54 13.41
CA GLU A 92 -12.84 8.05 12.43
C GLU A 92 -12.51 8.49 11.01
N ALA A 93 -12.08 9.75 10.85
CA ALA A 93 -11.66 10.30 9.56
C ALA A 93 -10.38 9.60 9.03
N VAL A 94 -9.36 9.44 9.88
CA VAL A 94 -8.14 8.70 9.51
C VAL A 94 -8.48 7.27 9.15
N ALA A 95 -9.27 6.57 9.97
CA ALA A 95 -9.66 5.19 9.73
C ALA A 95 -10.42 5.04 8.40
N LEU A 96 -11.31 5.98 8.05
CA LEU A 96 -12.01 5.99 6.77
C LEU A 96 -11.04 6.10 5.59
N ILE A 97 -10.10 7.06 5.65
CA ILE A 97 -9.12 7.30 4.57
C ILE A 97 -8.20 6.09 4.41
N VAL A 98 -7.68 5.55 5.53
CA VAL A 98 -6.79 4.38 5.51
C VAL A 98 -7.50 3.14 4.97
N ASN A 99 -8.74 2.88 5.40
CA ASN A 99 -9.54 1.77 4.86
C ASN A 99 -9.78 1.91 3.35
N GLY A 100 -10.00 3.12 2.85
CA GLY A 100 -10.06 3.41 1.43
C GLY A 100 -8.75 3.07 0.70
N PHE A 101 -7.61 3.45 1.28
CA PHE A 101 -6.28 3.21 0.73
C PHE A 101 -5.91 1.72 0.62
N VAL A 102 -6.23 0.92 1.64
CA VAL A 102 -5.91 -0.52 1.66
C VAL A 102 -6.96 -1.42 1.00
N ARG A 103 -8.05 -0.85 0.48
CA ARG A 103 -9.20 -1.59 -0.05
C ARG A 103 -8.80 -2.64 -1.10
N ASP A 104 -7.90 -2.29 -2.02
CA ASP A 104 -7.45 -3.20 -3.08
C ASP A 104 -6.79 -4.47 -2.52
N VAL A 105 -6.17 -4.39 -1.34
CA VAL A 105 -5.57 -5.55 -0.66
C VAL A 105 -6.62 -6.31 0.12
N LEU A 106 -7.46 -5.61 0.89
CA LEU A 106 -8.49 -6.23 1.72
C LEU A 106 -9.52 -7.03 0.92
N GLN A 107 -9.85 -6.60 -0.30
CA GLN A 107 -10.77 -7.32 -1.18
C GLN A 107 -10.27 -8.72 -1.61
N HIS A 108 -8.98 -9.02 -1.42
CA HIS A 108 -8.42 -10.33 -1.70
C HIS A 108 -8.41 -11.26 -0.47
N LEU A 109 -8.81 -10.76 0.71
CA LEU A 109 -8.97 -11.59 1.91
C LEU A 109 -10.35 -12.27 1.92
N PRO A 110 -10.47 -13.47 2.51
CA PRO A 110 -11.77 -14.07 2.78
C PRO A 110 -12.64 -13.15 3.65
N MET A 111 -13.95 -13.16 3.39
CA MET A 111 -14.91 -12.26 4.04
C MET A 111 -14.85 -12.31 5.57
N GLU A 112 -14.62 -13.50 6.14
CA GLU A 112 -14.47 -13.66 7.60
C GLU A 112 -13.32 -12.83 8.19
N PHE A 113 -12.21 -12.68 7.46
CA PHE A 113 -11.03 -11.94 7.92
C PHE A 113 -11.08 -10.45 7.57
N MET A 114 -11.86 -10.07 6.55
CA MET A 114 -11.97 -8.67 6.13
C MET A 114 -12.49 -7.78 7.28
N VAL A 115 -13.59 -8.19 7.91
CA VAL A 115 -14.24 -7.41 8.98
C VAL A 115 -13.31 -7.26 10.19
N GLU A 116 -12.59 -8.32 10.54
CA GLU A 116 -11.64 -8.31 11.65
C GLU A 116 -10.44 -7.41 11.33
N THR A 117 -9.87 -7.53 10.13
CA THR A 117 -8.71 -6.75 9.70
C THR A 117 -9.03 -5.24 9.68
N GLN A 118 -10.21 -4.85 9.19
CA GLN A 118 -10.64 -3.44 9.20
C GLN A 118 -10.73 -2.87 10.61
N LYS A 119 -11.23 -3.65 11.57
CA LYS A 119 -11.29 -3.23 12.98
C LYS A 119 -9.90 -3.12 13.60
N LEU A 120 -9.03 -4.10 13.34
CA LEU A 120 -7.65 -4.07 13.85
C LEU A 120 -6.85 -2.88 13.30
N ILE A 121 -7.05 -2.53 12.03
CA ILE A 121 -6.45 -1.34 11.44
C ILE A 121 -6.93 -0.07 12.15
N ALA A 122 -8.25 0.08 12.37
CA ALA A 122 -8.79 1.24 13.05
C ALA A 122 -8.21 1.40 14.47
N ILE A 123 -8.18 0.31 15.25
CA ILE A 123 -7.64 0.31 16.62
C ILE A 123 -6.13 0.60 16.62
N SER A 124 -5.37 0.09 15.64
CA SER A 124 -3.92 0.34 15.58
C SER A 124 -3.60 1.80 15.24
N LEU A 125 -4.51 2.49 14.57
CA LEU A 125 -4.37 3.91 14.22
C LEU A 125 -4.81 4.83 15.36
N GLU A 126 -5.70 4.35 16.24
CA GLU A 126 -6.09 5.02 17.48
C GLU A 126 -4.84 5.30 18.34
N GLY A 127 -4.59 6.57 18.67
CA GLY A 127 -3.42 7.01 19.45
C GLY A 127 -2.04 6.92 18.75
N SER A 128 -1.95 6.37 17.54
CA SER A 128 -0.69 6.34 16.74
C SER A 128 -0.50 7.58 15.86
N VAL A 129 -1.52 8.44 15.82
CA VAL A 129 -1.55 9.71 15.09
C VAL A 129 -1.51 10.84 16.12
N GLY A 130 -0.29 11.23 16.52
CA GLY A 130 -0.03 12.23 17.56
C GLY A 130 1.43 12.31 17.96
#